data_AF-A0A7J4ZR96-F1
#
_entry.id   AF-A0A7J4ZR96-F1
#
_cell.length_a   1.000
_cell.length_b   1.000
_cell.length_c   1.000
_cell.angle_alpha   90.00
_cell.angle_beta   90.00
_cell.angle_gamma   90.00
#
_symmetry.space_group_name_H-M   'P 1'
#
loop_
_entity.id
_entity.type
_entity.pdbx_description
1 polymer ?
#
loop_
_entity_poly.entity_id
_entity_poly.type
_entity_poly.pdbx_seq_one_letter_code
_entity_poly.pdbx_strand_id
1 'polypeptide(L)'
;MYFYPTTTEFAPNKTSYRLMKLFHGYFRKTGKGWAHISQGWIIGQMEAFEKQKLPASTLNYNLAILEREGFIIRQKRHIRDKSTGHLTFRPSMYKITKKLRTFFAKLATYFKRCGWTPTLPQLGRGITAVVGTVTTREEAFYEYRSQQRARASG
;
A
#
# COMPACT_ATOMS: atom_id res chain seq x y z
N MET A 1 -9.14 27.03 20.80
CA MET A 1 -8.69 26.62 19.45
C MET A 1 -7.25 26.15 19.60
N TYR A 2 -7.02 24.84 19.67
CA TYR A 2 -5.66 24.30 19.87
C TYR A 2 -4.97 24.16 18.51
N PHE A 3 -3.98 25.02 18.27
CA PHE A 3 -3.04 24.88 17.16
C PHE A 3 -2.04 23.78 17.54
N TYR A 4 -2.19 22.59 16.97
CA TYR A 4 -1.11 21.61 16.98
C TYR A 4 -0.09 22.00 15.91
N PRO A 5 1.21 22.14 16.25
CA PRO A 5 2.26 22.30 15.26
C PRO A 5 2.43 20.95 14.54
N THR A 6 1.78 20.78 13.39
CA THR A 6 1.83 19.54 12.62
C THR A 6 2.85 19.64 11.48
N THR A 7 4.11 19.47 11.81
CA THR A 7 5.12 19.05 10.82
C THR A 7 5.98 17.90 11.36
N THR A 8 5.39 16.98 12.11
CA THR A 8 5.93 15.63 12.17
C THR A 8 5.59 14.95 10.85
N GLU A 9 6.58 14.79 9.98
CA GLU A 9 6.40 14.03 8.74
C GLU A 9 5.86 12.63 9.08
N PHE A 10 4.73 12.25 8.49
CA PHE A 10 4.16 10.93 8.72
C PHE A 10 5.11 9.84 8.21
N ALA A 11 5.62 9.03 9.14
CA ALA A 11 6.36 7.81 8.85
C ALA A 11 5.39 6.60 8.90
N PRO A 12 5.01 6.00 7.75
CA PRO A 12 4.13 4.85 7.76
C PRO A 12 4.82 3.66 8.42
N ASN A 13 4.11 2.96 9.32
CA ASN A 13 4.56 1.66 9.78
C ASN A 13 4.60 0.66 8.60
N LYS A 14 5.28 -0.48 8.80
CA LYS A 14 5.47 -1.53 7.79
C LYS A 14 4.17 -1.98 7.13
N THR A 15 3.09 -2.15 7.90
CA THR A 15 1.78 -2.57 7.38
C THR A 15 1.08 -1.47 6.59
N SER A 16 1.06 -0.24 7.09
CA SER A 16 0.53 0.94 6.39
C SER A 16 1.24 1.14 5.05
N TYR A 17 2.57 1.01 5.05
CA TYR A 17 3.36 1.16 3.85
C TYR A 17 3.07 0.08 2.79
N ARG A 18 2.88 -1.17 3.22
CA ARG A 18 2.46 -2.26 2.32
C ARG A 18 1.09 -2.02 1.72
N LEU A 19 0.13 -1.57 2.53
CA LEU A 19 -1.19 -1.19 2.04
C LEU A 19 -1.08 -0.04 1.02
N MET A 20 -0.27 0.99 1.30
CA MET A 20 0.00 2.06 0.35
C MET A 20 0.46 1.51 -1.01
N LYS A 21 1.39 0.55 -1.04
CA LYS A 21 1.82 -0.10 -2.29
C LYS A 21 0.70 -0.84 -2.98
N LEU A 22 -0.06 -1.65 -2.23
CA LEU A 22 -1.15 -2.46 -2.77
C LEU A 22 -2.17 -1.57 -3.48
N PHE A 23 -2.61 -0.50 -2.80
CA PHE A 23 -3.54 0.48 -3.36
C PHE A 23 -2.92 1.19 -4.58
N HIS A 24 -1.70 1.70 -4.46
CA HIS A 24 -1.05 2.39 -5.57
C HIS A 24 -0.87 1.49 -6.80
N GLY A 25 -0.41 0.25 -6.61
CA GLY A 25 -0.24 -0.74 -7.67
C GLY A 25 -1.55 -1.11 -8.35
N TYR A 26 -2.60 -1.37 -7.55
CA TYR A 26 -3.94 -1.67 -8.07
C TYR A 26 -4.50 -0.53 -8.92
N PHE A 27 -4.49 0.70 -8.39
CA PHE A 27 -5.05 1.87 -9.08
C PHE A 27 -4.22 2.29 -10.29
N ARG A 28 -2.89 2.10 -10.25
CA ARG A 28 -2.02 2.31 -11.41
C ARG A 28 -2.30 1.29 -12.52
N LYS A 29 -2.46 0.01 -12.18
CA LYS A 29 -2.73 -1.06 -13.15
C LYS A 29 -4.11 -0.92 -13.80
N THR A 30 -5.12 -0.54 -13.00
CA THR A 30 -6.51 -0.49 -13.48
C THR A 30 -6.90 0.86 -14.09
N GLY A 31 -6.16 1.93 -13.81
CA GLY A 31 -6.49 3.29 -14.28
C GLY A 31 -7.77 3.89 -13.67
N LYS A 32 -8.45 3.19 -12.76
CA LYS A 32 -9.73 3.62 -12.20
C LYS A 32 -9.54 4.80 -11.24
N GLY A 33 -10.52 5.69 -11.15
CA GLY A 33 -10.53 6.75 -10.14
C GLY A 33 -11.01 6.26 -8.77
N TRP A 34 -11.98 5.35 -8.78
CA TRP A 34 -12.58 4.72 -7.62
C TRP A 34 -12.72 3.21 -7.85
N ALA A 35 -12.62 2.42 -6.80
CA ALA A 35 -12.82 0.98 -6.88
C ALA A 35 -13.53 0.40 -5.66
N HIS A 36 -14.37 -0.59 -5.90
CA HIS A 36 -14.89 -1.47 -4.86
C HIS A 36 -13.81 -2.49 -4.50
N ILE A 37 -13.33 -2.42 -3.27
CA ILE A 37 -12.29 -3.33 -2.79
C ILE A 37 -12.81 -3.95 -1.51
N SER A 38 -13.09 -5.25 -1.55
CA SER A 38 -13.57 -5.97 -0.36
C SER A 38 -12.43 -6.15 0.64
N GLN A 39 -12.77 -6.20 1.93
CA GLN A 39 -11.78 -6.43 2.98
C GLN A 39 -11.08 -7.78 2.80
N GLY A 40 -11.83 -8.82 2.44
CA GLY A 40 -11.29 -10.15 2.14
C GLY A 40 -10.28 -10.14 0.99
N TRP A 41 -10.54 -9.35 -0.07
CA TRP A 41 -9.58 -9.21 -1.16
C TRP A 41 -8.28 -8.55 -0.68
N ILE A 42 -8.35 -7.49 0.13
CA ILE A 42 -7.15 -6.83 0.67
C ILE A 42 -6.33 -7.80 1.51
N ILE A 43 -6.99 -8.52 2.42
CA ILE A 43 -6.35 -9.52 3.27
C ILE A 43 -5.69 -10.60 2.42
N GLY A 44 -6.41 -11.18 1.45
CA GLY A 44 -5.86 -12.21 0.56
C GLY A 44 -4.67 -11.73 -0.27
N GLN A 45 -4.69 -10.49 -0.76
CA GLN A 45 -3.53 -9.92 -1.43
C GLN A 45 -2.35 -9.74 -0.47
N MET A 46 -2.59 -9.18 0.72
CA MET A 46 -1.54 -8.99 1.73
C MET A 46 -0.92 -10.32 2.18
N GLU A 47 -1.74 -11.36 2.34
CA GLU A 47 -1.31 -12.73 2.65
C GLU A 47 -0.45 -13.33 1.53
N ALA A 48 -0.86 -13.17 0.27
CA ALA A 48 -0.09 -13.64 -0.87
C ALA A 48 1.29 -12.96 -0.97
N PHE A 49 1.39 -11.68 -0.62
CA PHE A 49 2.66 -10.95 -0.62
C PHE A 49 3.57 -11.31 0.56
N GLU A 50 3.02 -11.53 1.75
CA GLU A 50 3.79 -11.61 3.00
C GLU A 50 3.90 -13.02 3.58
N LYS A 51 3.15 -13.99 3.03
CA LYS A 51 3.00 -15.33 3.58
C LYS A 51 2.53 -15.32 5.06
N GLN A 52 1.86 -14.24 5.47
CA GLN A 52 1.37 -14.03 6.83
C GLN A 52 -0.07 -13.54 6.81
N LYS A 53 -0.90 -14.12 7.69
CA LYS A 53 -2.30 -13.74 7.88
C LYS A 53 -2.39 -12.35 8.48
N LEU A 54 -3.08 -11.41 7.82
CA LEU A 54 -3.31 -10.07 8.37
C LEU A 54 -4.65 -10.03 9.11
N PRO A 55 -4.67 -9.80 10.43
CA PRO A 55 -5.92 -9.69 11.17
C PRO A 55 -6.78 -8.53 10.65
N ALA A 56 -8.10 -8.76 10.63
CA ALA A 56 -9.09 -7.78 10.21
C ALA A 56 -9.02 -6.46 11.00
N SER A 57 -8.76 -6.56 12.31
CA SER A 57 -8.57 -5.40 13.20
C SER A 57 -7.35 -4.59 12.80
N THR A 58 -6.21 -5.24 12.59
CA THR A 58 -4.95 -4.62 12.13
C THR A 58 -5.12 -3.94 10.79
N LEU A 59 -5.83 -4.56 9.85
CA LEU A 59 -6.16 -3.95 8.56
C LEU A 59 -6.98 -2.66 8.76
N ASN A 60 -8.09 -2.74 9.50
CA ASN A 60 -8.95 -1.58 9.72
C ASN A 60 -8.24 -0.44 10.44
N TYR A 61 -7.39 -0.74 11.42
CA TYR A 61 -6.55 0.24 12.10
C TYR A 61 -5.62 0.98 11.11
N ASN A 62 -4.90 0.23 10.26
CA ASN A 62 -3.99 0.84 9.29
C ASN A 62 -4.73 1.60 8.18
N LEU A 63 -5.91 1.12 7.74
CA LEU A 63 -6.74 1.86 6.79
C LEU A 63 -7.21 3.20 7.38
N ALA A 64 -7.59 3.23 8.66
CA ALA A 64 -7.97 4.46 9.35
C ALA A 64 -6.81 5.46 9.44
N ILE A 65 -5.58 4.97 9.69
CA ILE A 65 -4.37 5.81 9.63
C ILE A 65 -4.21 6.38 8.22
N LEU A 66 -4.19 5.54 7.18
CA LEU A 66 -3.96 6.02 5.80
C LEU A 66 -5.03 7.02 5.33
N GLU A 67 -6.27 6.85 5.79
CA GLU A 67 -7.36 7.78 5.55
C GLU A 67 -7.13 9.12 6.28
N ARG A 68 -6.85 9.08 7.59
CA ARG A 68 -6.54 10.28 8.41
C ARG A 68 -5.36 11.07 7.85
N GLU A 69 -4.33 10.36 7.40
CA GLU A 69 -3.13 10.96 6.81
C GLU A 69 -3.33 11.39 5.35
N GLY A 70 -4.51 11.15 4.76
CA GLY A 70 -4.86 11.60 3.41
C GLY A 70 -4.16 10.87 2.27
N PHE A 71 -3.74 9.61 2.46
CA PHE A 71 -3.21 8.76 1.40
C PHE A 71 -4.31 8.07 0.59
N ILE A 72 -5.41 7.74 1.26
CA ILE A 72 -6.60 7.14 0.65
C ILE A 72 -7.85 7.94 1.05
N ILE A 73 -8.88 7.83 0.25
CA ILE A 73 -10.24 8.23 0.59
C ILE A 73 -11.08 6.95 0.65
N ARG A 74 -11.81 6.76 1.76
CA ARG A 74 -12.69 5.61 1.96
C ARG A 74 -14.13 6.10 2.07
N GLN A 75 -15.00 5.57 1.21
CA GLN A 75 -16.44 5.80 1.30
C GLN A 75 -17.12 4.53 1.80
N LYS A 76 -17.65 4.60 3.03
CA LYS A 76 -18.50 3.55 3.60
C LYS A 76 -19.87 3.60 2.90
N ARG A 77 -20.41 2.43 2.56
CA ARG A 77 -21.65 2.30 1.75
C ARG A 77 -22.70 1.45 2.44
N HIS A 78 -22.65 1.36 3.76
CA HIS A 78 -23.66 0.67 4.52
C HIS A 78 -24.98 1.42 4.36
N ILE A 79 -26.03 0.69 4.00
CA ILE A 79 -27.36 1.26 3.80
C ILE A 79 -28.23 0.73 4.93
N ARG A 80 -28.91 1.63 5.63
CA ARG A 80 -29.98 1.27 6.54
C ARG A 80 -31.29 1.40 5.77
N ASP A 81 -32.02 0.30 5.68
CA ASP A 81 -33.36 0.31 5.13
C ASP A 81 -34.26 1.21 6.00
N LYS A 82 -35.00 2.12 5.36
CA LYS A 82 -35.87 3.08 6.04
C LYS A 82 -37.13 2.42 6.60
N SER A 83 -37.64 1.37 5.96
CA SER A 83 -38.90 0.72 6.38
C SER A 83 -38.65 -0.36 7.42
N THR A 84 -37.66 -1.21 7.20
CA THR A 84 -37.37 -2.35 8.09
C THR A 84 -36.31 -2.06 9.15
N GLY A 85 -35.55 -0.98 8.99
CA GLY A 85 -34.43 -0.65 9.85
C GLY A 85 -33.19 -1.55 9.68
N HIS A 86 -33.26 -2.57 8.81
CA HIS A 86 -32.17 -3.52 8.58
C HIS A 86 -30.94 -2.84 7.98
N LEU A 87 -29.75 -3.22 8.46
CA LEU A 87 -28.48 -2.71 7.97
C LEU A 87 -27.88 -3.67 6.92
N THR A 88 -27.77 -3.22 5.68
CA THR A 88 -27.08 -3.97 4.61
C THR A 88 -25.63 -3.53 4.51
N PHE A 89 -24.71 -4.47 4.74
CA PHE A 89 -23.28 -4.20 4.60
C PHE A 89 -22.83 -4.30 3.15
N ARG A 90 -22.30 -3.20 2.59
CA ARG A 90 -21.70 -3.17 1.25
C ARG A 90 -20.19 -2.94 1.34
N PRO A 91 -19.39 -3.51 0.43
CA PRO A 91 -17.96 -3.20 0.34
C PRO A 91 -17.72 -1.69 0.23
N SER A 92 -16.74 -1.20 1.00
CA SER A 92 -16.32 0.18 0.93
C SER A 92 -15.76 0.50 -0.46
N MET A 93 -15.98 1.73 -0.91
CA MET A 93 -15.27 2.28 -2.08
C MET A 93 -14.00 2.96 -1.61
N TYR A 94 -12.96 2.83 -2.42
CA TYR A 94 -11.67 3.45 -2.18
C TYR A 94 -11.23 4.28 -3.37
N LYS A 95 -10.44 5.31 -3.09
CA LYS A 95 -9.71 6.11 -4.07
C LYS A 95 -8.35 6.47 -3.49
N ILE A 96 -7.31 6.45 -4.32
CA ILE A 96 -5.99 6.97 -3.94
C ILE A 96 -5.93 8.48 -4.14
N THR A 97 -5.26 9.19 -3.24
CA THR A 97 -5.10 10.65 -3.34
C THR A 97 -3.89 11.03 -4.18
N LYS A 98 -3.80 12.32 -4.54
CA LYS A 98 -2.58 12.89 -5.14
C LYS A 98 -1.38 12.71 -4.21
N LYS A 99 -1.57 12.82 -2.88
CA LYS A 99 -0.52 12.61 -1.87
C LYS A 99 0.14 11.24 -2.00
N LEU A 100 -0.65 10.17 -2.11
CA LEU A 100 -0.10 8.81 -2.30
C LEU A 100 0.65 8.65 -3.63
N ARG A 101 0.13 9.23 -4.72
CA ARG A 101 0.81 9.20 -6.02
C ARG A 101 2.15 9.94 -5.96
N THR A 102 2.16 11.15 -5.39
CA THR A 102 3.36 11.96 -5.23
C THR A 102 4.38 11.29 -4.31
N PHE A 103 3.93 10.64 -3.24
CA PHE A 103 4.81 9.88 -2.35
C PHE A 103 5.64 8.84 -3.13
N PHE A 104 4.99 8.01 -3.94
CA PHE A 104 5.69 7.00 -4.74
C PHE A 104 6.46 7.57 -5.93
N ALA A 105 6.01 8.68 -6.53
CA ALA A 105 6.77 9.38 -7.57
C ALA A 105 8.08 9.96 -7.02
N LYS A 106 8.06 10.56 -5.82
CA LYS A 106 9.26 11.04 -5.13
C LYS A 106 10.21 9.90 -4.81
N LEU A 107 9.68 8.78 -4.30
CA LEU A 107 10.50 7.62 -3.99
C LEU A 107 11.16 7.03 -5.24
N ALA A 108 10.43 6.90 -6.35
CA ALA A 108 10.99 6.45 -7.62
C ALA A 108 12.06 7.43 -8.15
N THR A 109 11.85 8.74 -7.99
CA THR A 109 12.82 9.77 -8.37
C THR A 109 14.08 9.70 -7.51
N TYR A 110 13.92 9.47 -6.20
CA TYR A 110 15.03 9.26 -5.28
C TYR A 110 15.87 8.05 -5.69
N PHE A 111 15.24 6.91 -5.97
CA PHE A 111 15.95 5.72 -6.44
C PHE A 111 16.69 5.95 -7.76
N LYS A 112 16.06 6.64 -8.73
CA LYS A 112 16.72 7.05 -9.98
C LYS A 112 17.94 7.94 -9.73
N ARG A 113 17.82 8.92 -8.82
CA ARG A 113 18.92 9.83 -8.44
C ARG A 113 20.07 9.11 -7.73
N CYS A 114 19.77 8.08 -6.96
CA CYS A 114 20.76 7.22 -6.31
C CYS A 114 21.39 6.18 -7.27
N GLY A 115 21.16 6.29 -8.59
CA GLY A 115 21.72 5.40 -9.60
C GLY A 115 21.09 4.00 -9.65
N TRP A 116 19.96 3.79 -8.96
CA TRP A 116 19.27 2.50 -8.94
C TRP A 116 17.99 2.56 -9.77
N THR A 117 18.05 1.98 -10.97
CA THR A 117 16.90 1.80 -11.85
C THR A 117 16.78 0.31 -12.18
N PRO A 118 15.70 -0.38 -11.78
CA PRO A 118 15.56 -1.79 -12.12
C PRO A 118 15.42 -1.96 -13.63
N THR A 119 16.16 -2.91 -14.20
CA THR A 119 16.17 -3.18 -15.65
C THR A 119 14.91 -3.93 -16.09
N LEU A 120 14.55 -3.84 -17.38
CA LEU A 120 13.39 -4.55 -17.96
C LEU A 120 13.38 -6.07 -17.68
N PRO A 121 14.51 -6.80 -17.74
CA PRO A 121 14.56 -8.22 -17.34
C PRO A 121 14.28 -8.45 -15.85
N GLN A 122 14.62 -7.49 -14.99
CA GLN A 122 14.28 -7.56 -13.55
C GLN A 122 12.76 -7.41 -13.38
N LEU A 123 12.15 -6.43 -14.05
CA LEU A 123 10.70 -6.25 -14.07
C LEU A 123 9.94 -7.49 -14.60
N GLY A 124 10.48 -8.16 -15.63
CA GLY A 124 9.91 -9.38 -16.21
C GLY A 124 10.01 -10.64 -15.34
N ARG A 125 11.00 -10.71 -14.43
CA ARG A 125 11.18 -11.82 -13.46
C ARG A 125 10.39 -11.63 -12.16
N GLY A 126 9.45 -10.69 -12.14
CA GLY A 126 8.70 -10.35 -10.93
C GLY A 126 9.50 -9.52 -9.92
N ILE A 127 10.72 -9.07 -10.26
CA ILE A 127 11.41 -8.01 -9.53
C ILE A 127 10.69 -6.73 -9.91
N THR A 128 9.52 -6.53 -9.31
CA THR A 128 8.92 -5.21 -9.20
C THR A 128 10.00 -4.30 -8.63
N ALA A 129 10.09 -3.06 -9.12
CA ALA A 129 10.81 -2.03 -8.37
C ALA A 129 10.28 -2.14 -6.95
N VAL A 130 11.06 -2.72 -6.04
CA VAL A 130 10.61 -2.90 -4.67
C VAL A 130 10.78 -1.55 -4.02
N VAL A 131 9.89 -0.66 -4.42
CA VAL A 131 9.40 0.42 -3.61
C VAL A 131 8.69 -0.28 -2.44
N GLY A 132 9.47 -0.83 -1.51
CA GLY A 132 9.16 -0.79 -0.10
C GLY A 132 9.14 -2.04 0.77
N THR A 133 9.94 -3.07 0.53
CA THR A 133 10.44 -3.88 1.68
C THR A 133 11.77 -3.35 2.18
N VAL A 134 12.33 -2.43 1.39
CA VAL A 134 13.57 -1.73 1.60
C VAL A 134 13.24 -0.27 1.91
N THR A 135 13.41 0.10 3.17
CA THR A 135 13.34 1.47 3.67
C THR A 135 14.65 2.23 3.49
N THR A 136 15.80 1.54 3.39
CA THR A 136 17.12 2.17 3.17
C THR A 136 17.95 1.51 2.08
N ARG A 137 18.99 2.19 1.57
CA ARG A 137 19.90 1.62 0.56
C ARG A 137 20.49 0.27 1.02
N GLU A 138 20.85 0.15 2.29
CA GLU A 138 21.44 -1.08 2.84
C GLU A 138 20.47 -2.26 2.76
N GLU A 139 19.18 -2.05 3.04
CA GLU A 139 18.17 -3.10 2.97
C GLU A 139 17.95 -3.61 1.54
N ALA A 140 18.11 -2.75 0.51
CA ALA A 140 18.02 -3.15 -0.90
C ALA A 140 19.18 -4.05 -1.28
N PHE A 141 20.38 -3.68 -0.84
CA PHE A 141 21.56 -4.48 -1.04
C PHE A 141 21.47 -5.83 -0.30
N TYR A 142 20.90 -5.84 0.90
CA TYR A 142 20.69 -7.06 1.68
C TYR A 142 19.72 -8.03 1.00
N GLU A 143 18.53 -7.56 0.60
CA GLU A 143 17.55 -8.40 -0.12
C GLU A 143 18.09 -8.90 -1.47
N TYR A 144 18.82 -8.06 -2.19
CA TYR A 144 19.46 -8.47 -3.44
C TYR A 144 20.47 -9.60 -3.21
N ARG A 145 21.34 -9.48 -2.19
CA ARG A 145 22.31 -10.51 -1.85
C ARG A 145 21.65 -11.81 -1.35
N SER A 146 20.57 -11.71 -0.58
CA SER A 146 19.85 -12.89 -0.10
C SER A 146 19.20 -13.66 -1.25
N GLN A 147 18.60 -12.96 -2.22
CA GLN A 147 18.05 -13.57 -3.43
C GLN A 147 19.12 -14.23 -4.31
N GLN A 148 20.30 -13.60 -4.45
CA GLN A 148 21.41 -14.19 -5.19
C GLN A 148 21.94 -15.46 -4.52
N ARG A 149 22.05 -15.47 -3.19
CA ARG A 149 22.43 -16.67 -2.43
C ARG A 149 21.40 -17.79 -2.60
N ALA A 150 20.11 -17.49 -2.46
CA ALA A 150 19.05 -18.48 -2.64
C ALA A 150 19.06 -19.12 -4.03
N ARG A 151 19.43 -18.36 -5.08
CA ARG A 151 19.59 -18.85 -6.45
C ARG A 151 20.87 -19.63 -6.71
N ALA A 152 21.90 -19.42 -5.90
CA ALA A 152 23.15 -20.20 -5.97
C ALA A 152 23.07 -21.50 -5.15
N SER A 153 22.03 -21.64 -4.31
CA SER A 153 21.84 -22.76 -3.38
C SER A 153 20.83 -23.82 -3.87
N GLY A 154 20.18 -23.60 -5.01
CA GLY A 154 19.20 -24.50 -5.62
C GLY A 154 19.37 -24.52 -7.13
#